data_AF-A0A6M0BMZ5-F1
#
_entry.id   AF-A0A6M0BMZ5-F1
#
_cell.length_a   1.000
_cell.length_b   1.000
_cell.length_c   1.000
_cell.angle_alpha   90.00
_cell.angle_beta   90.00
_cell.angle_gamma   90.00
#
_symmetry.space_group_name_H-M   'P 1'
#
loop_
_entity.id
_entity.type
_entity.pdbx_description
1 polymer ?
#
loop_
_entity_poly.entity_id
_entity_poly.type
_entity_poly.pdbx_seq_one_letter_code
_entity_poly.pdbx_strand_id
1 'polypeptide(L)'
;MVLKFAICGLEHSGTTLLSDIFRQVPELDAGFEVGVLLGKSPKEFPNVQPFYKNMLSGWEITEEHLAAICNTNSFPEFYAGLEKKSKVLKPTAKNIFDKTPRYFARIFECYNKIEVPFIATYKDPRSLVFSDFKRTGKGKEFVVWYEEYKKPKLRYLGNIYKNSYYPLKNQFKNNKSLNILC
;
A
#
# COMPACT_ATOMS: atom_id res chain seq x y z
N MET A 1 -17.48 -1.90 -10.13
CA MET A 1 -16.88 -0.83 -9.29
C MET A 1 -15.60 -0.37 -9.97
N VAL A 2 -15.11 0.82 -9.62
CA VAL A 2 -13.86 1.37 -10.18
C VAL A 2 -12.89 1.64 -9.03
N LEU A 3 -11.62 1.26 -9.18
CA LEU A 3 -10.56 1.65 -8.26
C LEU A 3 -10.38 3.18 -8.35
N LYS A 4 -10.56 3.90 -7.24
CA LYS A 4 -10.52 5.36 -7.24
C LYS A 4 -9.19 5.96 -6.87
N PHE A 5 -8.47 5.35 -5.94
CA PHE A 5 -7.16 5.79 -5.48
C PHE A 5 -6.46 4.67 -4.71
N ALA A 6 -5.19 4.88 -4.40
CA ALA A 6 -4.43 4.05 -3.49
C ALA A 6 -3.86 4.88 -2.32
N ILE A 7 -3.86 4.31 -1.12
CA ILE A 7 -3.22 4.89 0.07
C ILE A 7 -1.89 4.16 0.30
N CYS A 8 -0.84 4.94 0.51
CA CYS A 8 0.46 4.41 0.89
C CYS A 8 1.13 5.31 1.94
N GLY A 9 2.34 4.96 2.34
CA GLY A 9 3.14 5.76 3.25
C GLY A 9 4.16 4.93 4.01
N LEU A 10 4.87 5.57 4.92
CA LEU A 10 5.76 4.86 5.83
C LEU A 10 4.96 3.88 6.69
N GLU A 11 5.48 2.67 6.92
CA GLU A 11 4.86 1.78 7.90
C GLU A 11 4.71 2.51 9.25
N HIS A 12 3.52 2.43 9.86
CA HIS A 12 3.14 3.15 11.10
C HIS A 12 2.95 4.68 10.99
N SER A 13 2.74 5.21 9.78
CA SER A 13 2.39 6.62 9.54
C SER A 13 0.91 6.97 9.73
N GLY A 14 0.03 5.98 9.92
CA GLY A 14 -1.42 6.21 10.02
C GLY A 14 -2.23 5.84 8.77
N THR A 15 -1.63 5.13 7.81
CA THR A 15 -2.35 4.61 6.62
C THR A 15 -3.61 3.82 6.97
N THR A 16 -3.60 3.02 8.04
CA THR A 16 -4.80 2.30 8.50
C THR A 16 -5.89 3.24 9.00
N LEU A 17 -5.55 4.23 9.83
CA LEU A 17 -6.51 5.23 10.28
C LEU A 17 -7.15 5.96 9.08
N LEU A 18 -6.34 6.35 8.10
CA LEU A 18 -6.83 7.01 6.91
C LEU A 18 -7.74 6.09 6.08
N SER A 19 -7.37 4.81 5.95
CA SER A 19 -8.22 3.78 5.33
C SER A 19 -9.58 3.70 6.03
N ASP A 20 -9.60 3.65 7.37
CA ASP A 20 -10.84 3.54 8.14
C ASP A 20 -11.74 4.77 7.99
N ILE A 21 -11.13 5.97 7.87
CA ILE A 21 -11.85 7.21 7.55
C ILE A 21 -12.48 7.12 6.16
N PHE A 22 -11.74 6.70 5.13
CA PHE A 22 -12.28 6.59 3.78
C PHE A 22 -13.37 5.53 3.65
N ARG A 23 -13.31 4.46 4.44
CA ARG A 23 -14.40 3.46 4.52
C ARG A 23 -15.69 4.04 5.08
N GLN A 24 -15.70 5.22 5.71
CA GLN A 24 -16.93 5.90 6.13
C GLN A 24 -17.61 6.67 5.00
N VAL A 25 -16.94 6.89 3.88
CA VAL A 25 -17.52 7.60 2.73
C VAL A 25 -18.59 6.70 2.07
N PRO A 26 -19.80 7.22 1.78
CA PRO A 26 -20.82 6.46 1.08
C PRO A 26 -20.31 5.87 -0.23
N GLU A 27 -20.73 4.62 -0.51
CA GLU A 27 -20.40 3.90 -1.75
C GLU A 27 -18.90 3.63 -1.99
N LEU A 28 -18.04 3.81 -0.97
CA LEU A 28 -16.60 3.55 -1.04
C LEU A 28 -16.20 2.53 0.04
N ASP A 29 -15.42 1.52 -0.34
CA ASP A 29 -14.90 0.54 0.60
C ASP A 29 -13.56 -0.08 0.16
N ALA A 30 -12.91 -0.82 1.05
CA ALA A 30 -11.68 -1.53 0.77
C ALA A 30 -11.50 -2.71 1.73
N GLY A 31 -10.81 -3.76 1.26
CA GLY A 31 -10.29 -4.82 2.11
C GLY A 31 -8.91 -4.48 2.70
N PHE A 32 -8.31 -5.46 3.38
CA PHE A 32 -6.97 -5.31 3.95
C PHE A 32 -5.87 -5.52 2.89
N GLU A 33 -4.91 -4.59 2.84
CA GLU A 33 -3.66 -4.59 2.05
C GLU A 33 -3.56 -5.55 0.86
N VAL A 34 -3.68 -5.01 -0.36
CA VAL A 34 -3.63 -5.82 -1.58
C VAL A 34 -2.19 -6.14 -2.00
N GLY A 35 -1.29 -5.17 -2.04
CA GLY A 35 0.11 -5.36 -2.43
C GLY A 35 0.39 -5.79 -3.89
N VAL A 36 -0.64 -6.02 -4.72
CA VAL A 36 -0.49 -6.54 -6.09
C VAL A 36 0.41 -5.68 -6.98
N LEU A 37 0.42 -4.36 -6.75
CA LEU A 37 1.22 -3.41 -7.55
C LEU A 37 2.73 -3.48 -7.27
N LEU A 38 3.16 -4.29 -6.29
CA LEU A 38 4.58 -4.58 -6.06
C LEU A 38 5.12 -5.63 -7.05
N GLY A 39 4.25 -6.44 -7.66
CA GLY A 39 4.60 -7.36 -8.76
C GLY A 39 4.60 -6.63 -10.12
N LYS A 40 5.23 -7.20 -11.15
CA LYS A 40 5.22 -6.59 -12.50
C LYS A 40 3.89 -6.82 -13.23
N SER A 41 3.17 -7.88 -12.88
CA SER A 41 1.85 -8.22 -13.42
C SER A 41 1.00 -8.93 -12.36
N PRO A 42 -0.34 -9.01 -12.54
CA PRO A 42 -1.20 -9.82 -11.68
C PRO A 42 -0.71 -11.27 -11.51
N LYS A 43 -0.13 -11.86 -12.56
CA LYS A 43 0.37 -13.25 -12.57
C LYS A 43 1.57 -13.47 -11.65
N GLU A 44 2.32 -12.41 -11.34
CA GLU A 44 3.44 -12.48 -10.40
C GLU A 44 2.99 -12.36 -8.94
N PHE A 45 1.75 -11.94 -8.68
CA PHE A 45 1.26 -11.67 -7.33
C PHE A 45 1.39 -12.85 -6.34
N PRO A 46 1.24 -14.13 -6.72
CA PRO A 46 1.54 -15.26 -5.84
C PRO A 46 2.92 -15.22 -5.18
N ASN A 47 3.91 -14.60 -5.84
CA ASN A 47 5.27 -14.45 -5.34
C ASN A 47 5.46 -13.22 -4.44
N VAL A 48 4.47 -12.34 -4.34
CA VAL A 48 4.51 -11.09 -3.57
C VAL A 48 4.02 -11.34 -2.16
N GLN A 49 4.90 -11.89 -1.33
CA GLN A 49 4.61 -12.22 0.07
C GLN A 49 4.90 -11.04 1.02
N PRO A 50 4.17 -10.89 2.14
CA PRO A 50 3.07 -11.74 2.61
C PRO A 50 1.70 -11.40 2.00
N PHE A 51 1.63 -10.40 1.11
CA PHE A 51 0.38 -9.81 0.61
C PHE A 51 -0.56 -10.84 -0.02
N TYR A 52 -0.05 -11.73 -0.87
CA TYR A 52 -0.86 -12.78 -1.47
C TYR A 52 -1.60 -13.64 -0.44
N LYS A 53 -0.91 -14.09 0.61
CA LYS A 53 -1.54 -14.90 1.67
C LYS A 53 -2.54 -14.10 2.47
N ASN A 54 -2.22 -12.83 2.76
CA ASN A 54 -3.10 -11.95 3.52
C ASN A 54 -4.41 -11.64 2.78
N MET A 55 -4.48 -11.80 1.46
CA MET A 55 -5.71 -11.60 0.70
C MET A 55 -6.83 -12.56 1.09
N LEU A 56 -6.50 -13.81 1.42
CA LEU A 56 -7.50 -14.84 1.71
C LEU A 56 -8.39 -14.42 2.89
N SER A 57 -7.78 -13.91 3.97
CA SER A 57 -8.50 -13.38 5.13
C SER A 57 -8.89 -11.92 4.95
N GLY A 58 -8.01 -11.08 4.39
CA GLY A 58 -8.19 -9.64 4.28
C GLY A 58 -9.28 -9.20 3.31
N TRP A 59 -9.63 -10.06 2.35
CA TRP A 59 -10.68 -9.85 1.36
C TRP A 59 -11.73 -10.97 1.35
N GLU A 60 -11.66 -11.91 2.30
CA GLU A 60 -12.56 -13.07 2.43
C GLU A 60 -12.81 -13.79 1.10
N ILE A 61 -11.71 -14.14 0.43
CA ILE A 61 -11.71 -14.79 -0.89
C ILE A 61 -11.04 -16.17 -0.80
N THR A 62 -11.53 -17.14 -1.58
CA THR A 62 -10.93 -18.47 -1.61
C THR A 62 -9.65 -18.50 -2.45
N GLU A 63 -8.82 -19.52 -2.26
CA GLU A 63 -7.58 -19.67 -3.01
C GLU A 63 -7.82 -19.86 -4.50
N GLU A 64 -8.87 -20.59 -4.88
CA GLU A 64 -9.24 -20.81 -6.29
C GLU A 64 -9.67 -19.51 -6.96
N HIS A 65 -10.46 -18.70 -6.27
CA HIS A 65 -10.85 -17.38 -6.75
C HIS A 65 -9.65 -16.45 -6.88
N LEU A 66 -8.77 -16.42 -5.88
CA LEU A 66 -7.57 -15.58 -5.92
C LEU A 66 -6.63 -15.99 -7.05
N ALA A 67 -6.42 -17.29 -7.26
CA ALA A 67 -5.62 -17.82 -8.37
C ALA A 67 -6.20 -17.40 -9.73
N ALA A 68 -7.53 -17.50 -9.91
CA ALA A 68 -8.19 -17.06 -11.12
C ALA A 68 -8.02 -15.55 -11.38
N ILE A 69 -8.12 -14.72 -10.34
CA ILE A 69 -7.91 -13.27 -10.42
C ILE A 69 -6.45 -12.94 -10.77
N CYS A 70 -5.49 -13.67 -10.21
CA CYS A 70 -4.07 -13.49 -10.53
C CYS A 70 -3.76 -13.83 -12.00
N ASN A 71 -4.54 -14.71 -12.63
CA ASN A 71 -4.32 -15.10 -14.02
C ASN A 71 -4.83 -14.07 -15.06
N THR A 72 -5.36 -12.93 -14.60
CA THR A 72 -5.75 -11.81 -15.48
C THR A 72 -4.55 -11.14 -16.17
N ASN A 73 -4.81 -10.36 -17.22
CA ASN A 73 -3.76 -9.74 -18.03
C ASN A 73 -3.43 -8.31 -17.60
N SER A 74 -4.26 -7.69 -16.77
CA SER A 74 -4.08 -6.30 -16.35
C SER A 74 -4.48 -6.08 -14.88
N PHE A 75 -3.89 -5.06 -14.24
CA PHE A 75 -4.28 -4.69 -12.87
C PHE A 75 -5.75 -4.25 -12.77
N PRO A 76 -6.33 -3.50 -13.73
CA PRO A 76 -7.77 -3.24 -13.74
C PRO A 76 -8.63 -4.51 -13.72
N GLU A 77 -8.28 -5.52 -14.50
CA GLU A 77 -8.98 -6.83 -14.48
C GLU A 77 -8.82 -7.53 -13.13
N PHE A 78 -7.62 -7.47 -12.52
CA PHE A 78 -7.38 -7.98 -11.19
C PHE A 78 -8.33 -7.36 -10.15
N TYR A 79 -8.42 -6.01 -10.11
CA TYR A 79 -9.31 -5.31 -9.17
C TYR A 79 -10.79 -5.58 -9.45
N ALA A 80 -11.20 -5.69 -10.72
CA ALA A 80 -12.57 -6.06 -11.09
C ALA A 80 -12.91 -7.51 -10.68
N GLY A 81 -11.94 -8.42 -10.74
CA GLY A 81 -12.09 -9.78 -10.23
C GLY A 81 -12.23 -9.82 -8.72
N LEU A 82 -11.42 -9.03 -8.01
CA LEU A 82 -11.44 -8.91 -6.56
C LEU A 82 -12.78 -8.37 -6.05
N GLU A 83 -13.30 -7.33 -6.70
CA GLU A 83 -14.64 -6.80 -6.46
C GLU A 83 -15.72 -7.89 -6.52
N LYS A 84 -15.72 -8.69 -7.58
CA LYS A 84 -16.77 -9.69 -7.83
C LYS A 84 -16.74 -10.87 -6.86
N LYS A 85 -15.59 -11.13 -6.24
CA LYS A 85 -15.35 -12.35 -5.46
C LYS A 85 -15.17 -12.10 -3.97
N SER A 86 -14.84 -10.88 -3.57
CA SER A 86 -14.68 -10.50 -2.16
C SER A 86 -16.03 -10.37 -1.47
N LYS A 87 -16.08 -10.81 -0.21
CA LYS A 87 -17.25 -10.67 0.68
C LYS A 87 -17.12 -9.53 1.69
N VAL A 88 -15.95 -8.89 1.76
CA VAL A 88 -15.65 -7.83 2.74
C VAL A 88 -16.32 -6.50 2.37
N LEU A 89 -16.55 -6.27 1.07
CA LEU A 89 -17.08 -5.01 0.58
C LEU A 89 -18.55 -4.83 1.00
N LYS A 90 -18.89 -3.63 1.48
CA LYS A 90 -20.28 -3.24 1.75
C LYS A 90 -21.17 -3.48 0.52
N PRO A 91 -22.42 -3.95 0.69
CA PRO A 91 -23.37 -4.11 -0.43
C PRO A 91 -23.64 -2.80 -1.20
N THR A 92 -23.49 -1.65 -0.54
CA THR A 92 -23.67 -0.32 -1.13
C THR A 92 -22.42 0.21 -1.83
N ALA A 93 -21.27 -0.47 -1.74
CA ALA A 93 -20.04 -0.02 -2.37
C ALA A 93 -20.19 0.00 -3.89
N LYS A 94 -19.89 1.14 -4.51
CA LYS A 94 -19.78 1.30 -5.96
C LYS A 94 -18.34 1.56 -6.41
N ASN A 95 -17.47 1.87 -5.46
CA ASN A 95 -16.08 2.22 -5.68
C ASN A 95 -15.21 1.50 -4.66
N ILE A 96 -13.98 1.19 -5.06
CA ILE A 96 -12.98 0.65 -4.13
C ILE A 96 -11.74 1.53 -4.10
N PHE A 97 -10.97 1.39 -3.04
CA PHE A 97 -9.60 1.88 -2.96
C PHE A 97 -8.67 0.78 -2.44
N ASP A 98 -7.37 0.94 -2.65
CA ASP A 98 -6.35 0.04 -2.08
C ASP A 98 -5.58 0.81 -1.01
N LYS A 99 -5.23 0.15 0.10
CA LYS A 99 -4.27 0.68 1.05
C LYS A 99 -3.14 -0.32 1.22
N THR A 100 -1.94 0.04 0.77
CA THR A 100 -0.72 -0.74 1.03
C THR A 100 0.45 0.21 1.32
N PRO A 101 0.99 0.27 2.56
CA PRO A 101 2.05 1.21 2.91
C PRO A 101 3.27 1.07 1.99
N ARG A 102 3.65 -0.19 1.67
CA ARG A 102 4.85 -0.50 0.90
C ARG A 102 4.87 0.02 -0.54
N TYR A 103 3.73 0.38 -1.12
CA TYR A 103 3.74 1.07 -2.42
C TYR A 103 4.56 2.37 -2.37
N PHE A 104 4.69 2.99 -1.21
CA PHE A 104 5.45 4.24 -1.06
C PHE A 104 6.93 4.12 -1.46
N ALA A 105 7.53 2.93 -1.36
CA ALA A 105 8.91 2.68 -1.79
C ALA A 105 9.08 2.55 -3.32
N ARG A 106 7.97 2.45 -4.07
CA ARG A 106 7.92 2.27 -5.53
C ARG A 106 6.77 3.07 -6.13
N ILE A 107 6.45 4.24 -5.56
CA ILE A 107 5.17 4.92 -5.80
C ILE A 107 4.91 5.20 -7.28
N PHE A 108 5.91 5.65 -8.04
CA PHE A 108 5.74 5.90 -9.48
C PHE A 108 5.53 4.63 -10.29
N GLU A 109 6.22 3.56 -9.93
CA GLU A 109 6.03 2.28 -10.60
C GLU A 109 4.62 1.75 -10.34
N CYS A 110 4.12 1.88 -9.11
CA CYS A 110 2.75 1.54 -8.77
C CYS A 110 1.74 2.45 -9.48
N TYR A 111 2.00 3.76 -9.55
CA TYR A 111 1.17 4.73 -10.26
C TYR A 111 1.03 4.40 -11.74
N ASN A 112 2.15 4.14 -12.43
CA ASN A 112 2.15 3.82 -13.87
C ASN A 112 1.39 2.54 -14.24
N LYS A 113 1.02 1.70 -13.26
CA LYS A 113 0.27 0.45 -13.49
C LYS A 113 -1.25 0.64 -13.50
N ILE A 114 -1.76 1.68 -12.85
CA ILE A 114 -3.21 1.89 -12.63
C ILE A 114 -3.67 3.32 -12.91
N GLU A 115 -2.76 4.29 -12.91
CA GLU A 115 -2.99 5.71 -13.23
C GLU A 115 -4.10 6.40 -12.42
N VAL A 116 -4.36 5.92 -11.20
CA VAL A 116 -5.25 6.59 -10.23
C VAL A 116 -4.43 7.37 -9.20
N PRO A 117 -5.01 8.38 -8.52
CA PRO A 117 -4.32 9.12 -7.48
C PRO A 117 -3.75 8.23 -6.37
N PHE A 118 -2.56 8.59 -5.88
CA PHE A 118 -1.98 8.02 -4.67
C PHE A 118 -2.01 9.06 -3.54
N ILE A 119 -2.47 8.65 -2.37
CA ILE A 119 -2.46 9.44 -1.13
C ILE A 119 -1.34 8.89 -0.25
N ALA A 120 -0.24 9.64 -0.16
CA ALA A 120 0.95 9.22 0.57
C ALA A 120 0.99 9.85 1.96
N THR A 121 0.85 9.04 3.01
CA THR A 121 0.96 9.53 4.38
C THR A 121 2.42 9.70 4.81
N TYR A 122 2.71 10.85 5.40
CA TYR A 122 3.98 11.16 6.03
C TYR A 122 3.85 11.25 7.55
N LYS A 123 4.90 10.85 8.26
CA LYS A 123 5.02 11.00 9.71
C LYS A 123 6.45 11.32 10.09
N ASP A 124 6.61 12.17 11.10
CA ASP A 124 7.91 12.51 11.66
C ASP A 124 8.72 11.24 12.00
N PRO A 125 9.97 11.09 11.50
CA PRO A 125 10.81 9.93 11.77
C PRO A 125 11.01 9.63 13.26
N ARG A 126 11.07 10.66 14.12
CA ARG A 126 11.21 10.49 15.58
C ARG A 126 9.96 9.84 16.18
N SER A 127 8.79 10.26 15.70
CA SER A 127 7.50 9.66 16.09
C SER A 127 7.34 8.23 15.59
N LEU A 128 7.95 7.88 14.45
CA LEU A 128 8.02 6.50 13.97
C LEU A 128 8.92 5.64 14.86
N VAL A 129 10.13 6.12 15.18
CA VAL A 129 11.06 5.44 16.11
C VAL A 129 10.37 5.12 17.42
N PHE A 130 9.70 6.11 18.02
CA PHE A 130 8.96 5.91 19.28
C PHE A 130 7.83 4.89 19.15
N SER A 131 7.04 4.96 18.07
CA SER A 131 5.96 4.01 17.79
C SER A 131 6.47 2.58 17.61
N ASP A 132 7.58 2.41 16.89
CA ASP A 132 8.18 1.11 16.60
C ASP A 132 8.78 0.51 17.87
N PHE A 133 9.45 1.32 18.70
CA PHE A 133 9.99 0.90 20.00
C PHE A 133 8.88 0.39 20.92
N LYS A 134 7.78 1.14 21.07
CA LYS A 134 6.62 0.74 21.88
C LYS A 134 6.04 -0.63 21.49
N ARG A 135 6.15 -1.01 20.20
CA ARG A 135 5.66 -2.29 19.68
C ARG A 135 6.59 -3.47 19.95
N THR A 136 7.83 -3.23 20.38
CA THR A 136 8.81 -4.31 20.65
C THR A 136 8.63 -5.00 21.99
N GLY A 137 7.72 -4.51 22.83
CA GLY A 137 7.42 -5.08 24.15
C GLY A 137 8.20 -4.41 25.29
N LYS A 138 7.88 -4.82 26.53
CA LYS A 138 8.57 -4.34 27.74
C LYS A 138 9.93 -5.03 27.89
N GLY A 139 10.94 -4.30 28.36
CA GLY A 139 12.23 -4.87 28.80
C GLY A 139 13.39 -4.77 27.80
N LYS A 140 13.19 -4.20 26.60
CA LYS A 140 14.32 -3.84 25.73
C LYS A 140 14.89 -2.49 26.12
N GLU A 141 16.20 -2.43 26.31
CA GLU A 141 16.93 -1.16 26.44
C GLU A 141 16.88 -0.38 25.12
N PHE A 142 16.52 0.91 25.20
CA PHE A 142 16.23 1.71 24.00
C PHE A 142 17.45 1.84 23.11
N VAL A 143 18.62 2.12 23.70
CA VAL A 143 19.87 2.33 22.94
C VAL A 143 20.26 1.09 22.17
N VAL A 144 20.21 -0.08 22.80
CA VAL A 144 20.52 -1.38 22.16
C VAL A 144 19.56 -1.66 21.01
N TRP A 145 18.26 -1.50 21.26
CA TRP A 145 17.24 -1.68 20.23
C TRP A 145 17.42 -0.71 19.06
N TYR A 146 17.73 0.56 19.33
CA TYR A 146 17.85 1.60 18.31
C TYR A 146 19.03 1.35 17.37
N GLU A 147 20.16 0.86 17.90
CA GLU A 147 21.34 0.50 17.09
C GLU A 147 21.04 -0.61 16.08
N GLU A 148 20.20 -1.59 16.46
CA GLU A 148 19.72 -2.65 15.57
C GLU A 148 18.67 -2.11 14.58
N TYR A 149 17.73 -1.31 15.06
CA TYR A 149 16.62 -0.75 14.30
C TYR A 149 17.07 0.21 13.19
N LYS A 150 18.04 1.10 13.47
CA LYS A 150 18.36 2.23 12.58
C LYS A 150 18.92 1.79 11.24
N LYS A 151 19.72 0.71 11.19
CA LYS A 151 20.36 0.24 9.96
C LYS A 151 19.35 -0.18 8.86
N PRO A 152 18.42 -1.13 9.12
CA PRO A 152 17.40 -1.49 8.13
C PRO A 152 16.44 -0.32 7.86
N LYS A 153 16.11 0.51 8.87
CA LYS A 153 15.24 1.68 8.66
C LYS A 153 15.86 2.71 7.72
N LEU A 154 17.14 3.04 7.89
CA LEU A 154 17.86 3.95 6.99
C LEU A 154 17.92 3.41 5.56
N ARG A 155 18.12 2.10 5.38
CA ARG A 155 18.07 1.46 4.06
C ARG A 155 16.69 1.62 3.43
N TYR A 156 15.62 1.38 4.18
CA TYR A 156 14.24 1.55 3.71
C TYR A 156 13.93 3.01 3.32
N LEU A 157 14.29 3.98 4.18
CA LEU A 157 14.11 5.39 3.90
C LEU A 157 14.96 5.86 2.71
N GLY A 158 16.19 5.38 2.58
CA GLY A 158 17.04 5.64 1.43
C GLY A 158 16.44 5.12 0.11
N ASN A 159 15.81 3.95 0.13
CA ASN A 159 15.10 3.41 -1.02
C ASN A 159 13.89 4.28 -1.40
N ILE A 160 13.09 4.72 -0.42
CA ILE A 160 11.98 5.66 -0.67
C ILE A 160 12.50 6.97 -1.25
N TYR A 161 13.56 7.54 -0.67
CA TYR A 161 14.15 8.77 -1.18
C TYR A 161 14.57 8.61 -2.65
N LYS A 162 15.27 7.53 -2.99
CA LYS A 162 15.76 7.25 -4.34
C LYS A 162 14.62 7.01 -5.35
N ASN A 163 13.58 6.30 -4.94
CA ASN A 163 12.53 5.83 -5.85
C ASN A 163 11.27 6.71 -5.89
N SER A 164 11.12 7.63 -4.94
CA SER A 164 9.91 8.45 -4.79
C SER A 164 10.24 9.93 -4.75
N TYR A 165 11.06 10.39 -3.81
CA TYR A 165 11.35 11.83 -3.69
C TYR A 165 12.27 12.36 -4.81
N TYR A 166 13.36 11.65 -5.10
CA TYR A 166 14.37 12.10 -6.07
C TYR A 166 13.81 12.23 -7.50
N PRO A 167 13.04 11.27 -8.03
CA PRO A 167 12.42 11.43 -9.35
C PRO A 167 11.38 12.55 -9.36
N LEU A 168 10.58 12.69 -8.29
CA LEU A 168 9.59 13.77 -8.15
C LEU A 168 10.27 15.15 -8.23
N LYS A 169 11.34 15.34 -7.44
CA LYS A 169 12.11 16.58 -7.42
C LYS A 169 12.69 16.92 -8.79
N ASN A 170 13.17 15.92 -9.54
CA ASN A 170 13.71 16.14 -10.88
C ASN A 170 12.62 16.39 -11.93
N GLN A 171 11.42 15.84 -11.77
CA GLN A 171 10.29 16.10 -12.67
C GLN A 171 9.68 17.49 -12.46
N PHE A 172 9.61 17.97 -11.21
CA PHE A 172 9.19 19.34 -10.93
C PHE A 172 10.14 20.38 -11.55
N LYS A 173 11.44 20.07 -11.62
CA LYS A 173 12.39 20.91 -12.38
C LYS A 173 12.12 20.92 -13.89
N ASN A 174 11.40 19.92 -14.41
CA ASN A 174 11.16 19.72 -15.84
C ASN A 174 9.68 19.99 -16.26
N ASN A 175 8.86 20.63 -15.41
CA ASN A 175 7.47 21.04 -15.70
C ASN A 175 6.51 19.93 -16.21
N LYS A 176 6.66 18.67 -15.75
CA LYS A 176 5.63 17.63 -15.98
C LYS A 176 4.74 17.47 -14.73
N SER A 177 3.44 17.67 -14.87
CA SER A 177 2.45 17.49 -13.79
C SER A 177 2.11 16.00 -13.59
N LEU A 178 2.14 15.53 -12.34
CA LEU A 178 1.64 14.23 -11.90
C LEU A 178 0.56 14.42 -10.84
N ASN A 179 -0.49 13.58 -10.88
CA ASN A 179 -1.57 13.58 -9.89
C ASN A 179 -1.19 12.75 -8.64
N ILE A 180 -0.06 13.07 -8.00
CA ILE A 180 0.34 12.48 -6.73
C ILE A 180 0.22 13.56 -5.64
N LEU A 181 -0.65 13.31 -4.66
CA LEU A 181 -0.84 14.19 -3.51
C LEU A 181 -0.04 13.60 -2.33
N CYS A 182 1.00 14.32 -1.91
CA CYS A 182 1.83 13.99 -0.75
C CYS A 182 1.40 14.82 0.47
#